data_AF-A0A0C2N8K6-F1
#
_entry.id   AF-A0A0C2N8K6-F1
#
_cell.length_a   1.000
_cell.length_b   1.000
_cell.length_c   1.000
_cell.angle_alpha   90.00
_cell.angle_beta   90.00
_cell.angle_gamma   90.00
#
_symmetry.space_group_name_H-M   'P 1'
#
loop_
_entity.id
_entity.type
_entity.pdbx_description
1 polymer ?
#
loop_
_entity_poly.entity_id
_entity_poly.type
_entity_poly.pdbx_seq_one_letter_code
_entity_poly.pdbx_strand_id
1 'polypeptide(L)'
;MSEYQQKHEVSKFIGAPPGYLGYDQGGQLTSSLEECPNAVVLFDEIEKAHPDIITVLLQLFDEGRLTDGKGKTVECPNAIFIMTSNLASEEIAKYATKLRSQQHGDSKEKVTVSKQFKTNIMYPILKVYKKPFSS
;
A
#
# COMPACT_ATOMS: atom_id res chain seq x y z
N MET A 1 -9.07 -0.57 -2.30
CA MET A 1 -8.59 -1.95 -2.58
C MET A 1 -9.61 -3.03 -2.23
N SER A 2 -10.83 -2.67 -1.79
CA SER A 2 -11.89 -3.60 -1.39
C SER A 2 -12.36 -4.56 -2.49
N GLU A 3 -12.21 -4.18 -3.76
CA GLU A 3 -12.48 -5.06 -4.92
C GLU A 3 -11.57 -6.30 -4.96
N TYR A 4 -10.37 -6.21 -4.37
CA TYR A 4 -9.39 -7.29 -4.38
C TYR A 4 -9.29 -8.04 -3.05
N GLN A 5 -10.40 -8.16 -2.33
CA GLN A 5 -10.49 -8.91 -1.07
C GLN A 5 -10.44 -10.43 -1.28
N GLN A 6 -10.91 -10.91 -2.43
CA GLN A 6 -11.07 -12.34 -2.71
C GLN A 6 -9.99 -12.86 -3.65
N LYS A 7 -9.59 -14.12 -3.47
CA LYS A 7 -8.50 -14.74 -4.22
C LYS A 7 -8.70 -14.73 -5.75
N HIS A 8 -9.93 -14.86 -6.23
CA HIS A 8 -10.23 -14.81 -7.67
C HIS A 8 -10.11 -13.39 -8.25
N GLU A 9 -10.33 -12.35 -7.43
CA GLU A 9 -10.14 -10.96 -7.84
C GLU A 9 -8.65 -10.58 -7.86
N VAL A 10 -7.84 -11.17 -6.97
CA VAL A 10 -6.37 -11.04 -7.03
C VAL A 10 -5.83 -11.50 -8.39
N SER A 11 -6.33 -12.63 -8.91
CA SER A 11 -5.92 -13.13 -10.23
C SER A 11 -6.19 -12.14 -11.37
N LYS A 12 -7.16 -11.22 -11.26
CA LYS A 12 -7.36 -10.17 -12.27
C LYS A 12 -6.29 -9.08 -12.14
N PHE A 13 -5.93 -8.74 -10.91
CA PHE A 13 -4.97 -7.67 -10.61
C PHE A 13 -3.53 -8.06 -11.02
N ILE A 14 -3.08 -9.27 -10.63
CA ILE A 14 -1.71 -9.75 -10.86
C ILE A 14 -1.60 -10.78 -11.99
N GLY A 15 -2.71 -11.18 -12.62
CA GLY A 15 -2.73 -12.27 -13.59
C GLY A 15 -2.93 -13.64 -12.93
N ALA A 16 -3.74 -14.50 -13.54
CA ALA A 16 -3.96 -15.85 -13.03
C ALA A 16 -2.69 -16.71 -13.27
N PRO A 17 -2.40 -17.71 -12.40
CA PRO A 17 -1.32 -18.67 -12.64
C PRO A 17 -1.68 -19.69 -13.74
N PRO A 18 -0.70 -20.43 -14.30
CA PRO A 18 -0.95 -21.44 -15.33
C PRO A 18 -2.01 -22.45 -14.87
N GLY A 19 -3.00 -22.72 -15.73
CA GLY A 19 -4.09 -23.66 -15.45
C GLY A 19 -5.34 -23.06 -14.79
N TYR A 20 -5.38 -21.75 -14.55
CA TYR A 20 -6.57 -21.04 -14.08
C TYR A 20 -7.23 -20.20 -15.18
N LEU A 21 -8.54 -20.00 -15.08
CA LEU A 21 -9.29 -19.09 -15.96
C LEU A 21 -8.71 -17.66 -15.86
N GLY A 22 -8.41 -17.06 -17.01
CA GLY A 22 -7.81 -15.72 -17.09
C GLY A 22 -6.28 -15.69 -17.20
N TYR A 23 -5.60 -16.84 -17.28
CA TYR A 23 -4.15 -16.93 -17.45
C TYR A 23 -3.65 -16.13 -18.67
N ASP A 24 -4.40 -16.15 -19.77
CA ASP A 24 -3.98 -15.49 -21.01
C ASP A 24 -4.08 -13.95 -20.97
N GLN A 25 -4.80 -13.38 -19.99
CA GLN A 25 -5.05 -11.93 -19.91
C GLN A 25 -3.93 -11.15 -19.22
N GLY A 26 -2.97 -11.82 -18.55
CA GLY A 26 -1.92 -11.16 -17.79
C GLY A 26 -2.44 -10.37 -16.58
N GLY A 27 -1.55 -9.62 -15.93
CA GLY A 27 -1.94 -8.73 -14.83
C GLY A 27 -2.47 -7.38 -15.31
N GLN A 28 -3.57 -6.89 -14.72
CA GLN A 28 -4.07 -5.55 -14.99
C GLN A 28 -3.01 -4.47 -14.66
N LEU A 29 -2.33 -4.61 -13.52
CA LEU A 29 -1.32 -3.64 -13.10
C LEU A 29 -0.06 -3.69 -13.97
N THR A 30 0.44 -4.89 -14.32
CA THR A 30 1.61 -5.03 -15.20
C THR A 30 1.32 -4.47 -16.58
N SER A 31 0.15 -4.74 -17.14
CA SER A 31 -0.27 -4.19 -18.44
C SER A 31 -0.34 -2.66 -18.41
N SER A 32 -0.94 -2.09 -17.37
CA SER A 32 -1.06 -0.63 -17.23
C SER A 32 0.31 0.06 -17.07
N LEU A 33 1.25 -0.57 -16.36
CA LEU A 33 2.60 -0.04 -16.16
C LEU A 33 3.48 -0.19 -17.40
N GLU A 34 3.25 -1.21 -18.22
CA GLU A 34 3.93 -1.34 -19.50
C GLU A 34 3.47 -0.26 -20.49
N GLU A 35 2.17 0.03 -20.53
CA GLU A 35 1.62 1.11 -21.35
C GLU A 35 2.03 2.50 -20.84
N CYS A 36 2.13 2.66 -19.51
CA CYS A 36 2.52 3.92 -18.88
C CYS A 36 3.59 3.72 -17.78
N PRO A 37 4.88 3.65 -18.14
CA PRO A 37 5.96 3.34 -17.20
C PRO A 37 6.26 4.43 -16.14
N ASN A 38 5.82 5.67 -16.39
CA ASN A 38 6.00 6.81 -15.50
C ASN A 38 4.71 7.16 -14.73
N ALA A 39 3.88 6.16 -14.43
CA ALA A 39 2.59 6.36 -13.79
C ALA A 39 2.69 6.73 -12.31
N VAL A 40 1.67 7.44 -11.82
CA VAL A 40 1.37 7.54 -10.39
C VAL A 40 0.27 6.52 -10.08
N VAL A 41 0.61 5.52 -9.26
CA VAL A 41 -0.29 4.43 -8.90
C VAL A 41 -0.75 4.61 -7.46
N LEU A 42 -2.07 4.69 -7.25
CA LEU A 42 -2.69 4.82 -5.94
C LEU A 42 -3.33 3.51 -5.50
N PHE A 43 -2.87 2.97 -4.37
CA PHE A 43 -3.50 1.86 -3.66
C PHE A 43 -4.25 2.39 -2.45
N ASP A 44 -5.55 2.61 -2.62
CA ASP A 44 -6.40 3.15 -1.55
C ASP A 44 -6.90 2.04 -0.61
N GLU A 45 -6.90 2.26 0.71
CA GLU A 45 -7.33 1.29 1.73
C GLU A 45 -6.63 -0.08 1.61
N ILE A 46 -5.29 -0.09 1.55
CA ILE A 46 -4.51 -1.31 1.28
C ILE A 46 -4.76 -2.43 2.30
N GLU A 47 -5.17 -2.10 3.53
CA GLU A 47 -5.53 -3.07 4.57
C GLU A 47 -6.73 -3.96 4.21
N LYS A 48 -7.53 -3.55 3.22
CA LYS A 48 -8.65 -4.33 2.71
C LYS A 48 -8.22 -5.31 1.63
N ALA A 49 -7.04 -5.17 1.04
CA ALA A 49 -6.58 -6.08 0.00
C ALA A 49 -6.31 -7.48 0.56
N HIS A 50 -6.45 -8.49 -0.30
CA HIS A 50 -5.99 -9.83 0.03
C HIS A 50 -4.46 -9.85 0.25
N PRO A 51 -3.93 -10.64 1.21
CA PRO A 51 -2.49 -10.70 1.52
C PRO A 51 -1.58 -11.03 0.32
N ASP A 52 -2.08 -11.80 -0.65
CA ASP A 52 -1.35 -12.12 -1.88
C ASP A 52 -0.98 -10.86 -2.70
N ILE A 53 -1.80 -9.80 -2.67
CA ILE A 53 -1.46 -8.53 -3.32
C ILE A 53 -0.24 -7.91 -2.64
N ILE A 54 -0.22 -7.88 -1.31
CA ILE A 54 0.91 -7.33 -0.56
C ILE A 54 2.18 -8.10 -0.90
N THR A 55 2.08 -9.43 -0.97
CA THR A 55 3.19 -10.33 -1.34
C THR A 55 3.78 -9.97 -2.70
N VAL A 56 2.92 -9.73 -3.70
CA VAL A 56 3.35 -9.34 -5.04
C VAL A 56 3.92 -7.91 -5.08
N LEU A 57 3.45 -7.01 -4.22
CA LEU A 57 4.02 -5.68 -4.09
C LEU A 57 5.38 -5.68 -3.36
N LEU A 58 5.79 -6.77 -2.69
CA LEU A 58 7.10 -6.86 -2.04
C LEU A 58 8.24 -6.72 -3.05
N GLN A 59 8.20 -7.48 -4.15
CA GLN A 59 9.20 -7.37 -5.24
C GLN A 59 9.26 -5.94 -5.81
N LEU A 60 8.12 -5.24 -5.85
CA LEU A 60 8.06 -3.88 -6.36
C LEU A 60 8.80 -2.90 -5.43
N PHE A 61 8.64 -3.05 -4.11
CA PHE A 61 9.29 -2.16 -3.15
C PHE A 61 10.76 -2.48 -2.90
N ASP A 62 11.19 -3.71 -3.15
CA ASP A 62 12.57 -4.13 -2.97
C ASP A 62 13.40 -3.90 -4.25
N GLU A 63 12.91 -4.39 -5.39
CA GLU A 63 13.68 -4.46 -6.64
C GLU A 63 13.15 -3.49 -7.72
N GLY A 64 12.06 -2.76 -7.46
CA GLY A 64 11.47 -1.83 -8.42
C GLY A 64 10.81 -2.52 -9.63
N ARG A 65 10.47 -3.81 -9.52
CA ARG A 65 9.85 -4.59 -10.59
C ARG A 65 8.60 -5.33 -10.14
N LEU A 66 7.70 -5.59 -11.08
CA LEU A 66 6.47 -6.32 -10.85
C LEU A 66 6.37 -7.48 -11.83
N THR A 67 6.22 -8.70 -11.31
CA THR A 67 6.00 -9.91 -12.09
C THR A 67 4.55 -10.39 -11.94
N ASP A 68 3.87 -10.62 -13.06
CA ASP A 68 2.51 -11.16 -13.08
C ASP A 68 2.48 -12.70 -13.07
N GLY A 69 1.28 -13.27 -12.94
CA GLY A 69 1.04 -14.72 -12.89
C GLY A 69 1.42 -15.49 -14.17
N LYS A 70 1.65 -14.79 -15.28
CA LYS A 70 2.17 -15.36 -16.54
C LYS A 70 3.71 -15.39 -16.56
N GLY A 71 4.35 -14.80 -15.55
CA GLY A 71 5.81 -14.65 -15.49
C GLY A 71 6.31 -13.45 -16.29
N LYS A 72 5.43 -12.53 -16.70
CA LYS A 72 5.84 -11.29 -17.35
C LYS A 72 6.27 -10.29 -16.27
N THR A 73 7.48 -9.77 -16.41
CA THR A 73 8.07 -8.79 -15.49
C THR A 73 8.10 -7.41 -16.14
N VAL A 74 7.69 -6.38 -15.39
CA VAL A 74 7.75 -4.97 -15.78
C VAL A 74 8.60 -4.21 -14.77
N GLU A 75 9.62 -3.52 -15.26
CA GLU A 75 10.43 -2.61 -14.45
C GLU A 75 9.74 -1.26 -14.30
N CYS A 76 9.75 -0.70 -13.09
CA CYS A 76 9.01 0.49 -12.72
C CYS A 76 9.92 1.60 -12.17
N PRO A 77 11.02 1.98 -12.84
CA PRO A 77 12.07 2.83 -12.24
C PRO A 77 11.60 4.26 -11.92
N ASN A 78 10.56 4.73 -12.60
CA ASN A 78 10.04 6.10 -12.48
C ASN A 78 8.59 6.17 -11.99
N ALA A 79 7.96 5.01 -11.75
CA ALA A 79 6.58 4.99 -11.28
C ALA A 79 6.53 5.38 -9.80
N ILE A 80 5.53 6.18 -9.42
CA ILE A 80 5.32 6.60 -8.04
C ILE A 80 4.15 5.82 -7.46
N PHE A 81 4.42 5.01 -6.43
CA PHE A 81 3.40 4.23 -5.74
C PHE A 81 2.98 4.92 -4.45
N ILE A 82 1.69 5.22 -4.31
CA ILE A 82 1.09 5.81 -3.13
C ILE A 82 0.14 4.78 -2.51
N MET A 83 0.31 4.47 -1.23
CA MET A 83 -0.61 3.61 -0.47
C MET A 83 -1.29 4.43 0.61
N THR A 84 -2.60 4.21 0.80
CA THR A 84 -3.36 4.77 1.93
C THR A 84 -3.83 3.63 2.83
N SER A 85 -4.03 3.95 4.11
CA SER A 85 -4.64 3.02 5.05
C SER A 85 -5.39 3.73 6.16
N ASN A 86 -6.56 3.20 6.53
CA ASN A 86 -7.40 3.72 7.61
C ASN A 86 -7.14 3.06 8.96
N LEU A 87 -6.21 2.10 9.04
CA LEU A 87 -5.94 1.32 10.25
C LEU A 87 -5.53 2.14 11.47
N ALA A 88 -4.87 3.28 11.24
CA ALA A 88 -4.37 4.14 12.30
C ALA A 88 -5.36 5.24 12.71
N SER A 89 -6.55 5.29 12.09
CA SER A 89 -7.44 6.46 12.18
C SER A 89 -7.83 6.80 13.62
N GLU A 90 -8.10 5.79 14.45
CA GLU A 90 -8.49 5.98 15.84
C GLU A 90 -7.32 6.43 16.72
N GLU A 91 -6.14 5.83 16.57
CA GLU A 91 -4.92 6.22 17.30
C GLU A 91 -4.51 7.65 16.96
N ILE A 92 -4.63 8.02 15.68
CA ILE A 92 -4.35 9.37 15.20
C ILE A 92 -5.36 10.36 15.82
N ALA A 93 -6.65 10.03 15.84
CA ALA A 93 -7.69 10.87 16.44
C ALA A 93 -7.49 11.05 17.96
N LYS A 94 -7.13 9.97 18.67
CA LYS A 94 -6.81 10.01 20.11
C LYS A 94 -5.60 10.90 20.38
N TYR A 95 -4.53 10.78 19.58
CA TYR A 95 -3.35 11.62 19.72
C TYR A 95 -3.65 13.10 19.43
N ALA A 96 -4.43 13.39 18.38
CA ALA A 96 -4.85 14.74 18.06
C ALA A 96 -5.66 15.39 19.19
N THR A 97 -6.57 14.63 19.81
CA THR A 97 -7.34 15.08 20.98
C THR A 97 -6.42 15.39 22.17
N LYS A 98 -5.43 14.53 22.45
CA LYS A 98 -4.44 14.74 23.52
C LYS A 98 -3.58 15.99 23.30
N LEU A 99 -3.16 16.27 22.06
CA LEU A 99 -2.43 17.49 21.76
C LEU A 99 -3.27 18.75 22.02
N ARG A 100 -4.56 18.73 21.63
CA ARG A 100 -5.49 19.84 21.87
C ARG A 100 -5.72 20.09 23.36
N SER A 101 -5.84 19.04 24.17
CA SER A 101 -6.02 19.18 25.62
C SER A 101 -4.75 19.68 26.34
N GLN A 102 -3.57 19.48 25.76
CA GLN A 102 -2.31 20.02 26.27
C GLN A 102 -2.10 21.50 25.89
N GLN A 103 -2.75 21.98 24.82
CA GLN A 103 -2.79 23.39 24.43
C GLN A 103 -3.98 24.13 25.06
N HIS A 104 -4.08 24.13 26.39
CA HIS A 104 -4.90 25.13 27.08
C HIS A 104 -4.24 26.52 26.94
N GLY A 105 -4.50 27.15 25.79
CA GLY A 105 -4.07 28.49 25.40
C GLY A 105 -4.48 28.73 23.94
N ASP A 106 -5.22 29.80 23.70
CA ASP A 106 -6.00 30.14 22.49
C ASP A 106 -5.16 30.44 21.21
N SER A 107 -4.16 29.61 20.92
CA SER A 107 -3.37 29.71 19.70
C SER A 107 -3.82 28.65 18.70
N LYS A 108 -4.48 29.08 17.61
CA LYS A 108 -4.71 28.31 16.37
C LYS A 108 -3.38 27.99 15.67
N GLU A 109 -2.45 27.38 16.37
CA GLU A 109 -1.17 27.00 15.79
C GLU A 109 -1.40 25.77 14.90
N LYS A 110 -0.92 25.84 13.65
CA LYS A 110 -0.91 24.72 12.71
C LYS A 110 -0.35 23.51 13.44
N VAL A 111 -1.18 22.48 13.67
CA VAL A 111 -0.74 21.19 14.21
C VAL A 111 0.25 20.60 13.22
N THR A 112 1.53 20.91 13.41
CA THR A 112 2.61 20.31 12.65
C THR A 112 2.69 18.88 13.13
N VAL A 113 2.55 17.92 12.21
CA VAL A 113 2.72 16.50 12.52
C VAL A 113 4.11 16.32 13.12
N SER A 114 4.16 16.22 14.46
CA SER A 114 5.41 16.30 15.21
C SER A 114 6.29 15.08 14.89
N LYS A 115 7.62 15.23 15.00
CA LYS A 115 8.54 14.07 14.97
C LYS A 115 8.09 12.97 15.95
N GLN A 116 7.48 13.34 17.07
CA GLN A 116 6.91 12.41 18.04
C GLN A 116 5.70 11.63 17.51
N PHE A 117 4.81 12.23 16.72
CA PHE A 117 3.72 11.49 16.08
C PHE A 117 4.25 10.44 15.10
N LYS A 118 5.21 10.83 14.24
CA LYS A 118 5.86 9.89 13.32
C LYS A 118 6.52 8.73 14.08
N THR A 119 7.18 9.05 15.20
CA THR A 119 7.95 8.06 15.97
C THR A 119 7.09 7.14 16.81
N ASN A 120 6.04 7.67 17.46
CA ASN A 120 5.28 6.95 18.47
C ASN A 120 3.98 6.34 17.93
N ILE A 121 3.46 6.84 16.81
CA ILE A 121 2.21 6.35 16.22
C ILE A 121 2.50 5.69 14.86
N MET A 122 3.15 6.41 13.94
CA MET A 122 3.35 5.88 12.58
C MET A 122 4.34 4.73 12.52
N TYR A 123 5.54 4.85 13.10
CA TYR A 123 6.53 3.77 13.00
C TYR A 123 6.09 2.45 13.66
N PRO A 124 5.42 2.44 14.83
CA PRO A 124 4.91 1.19 15.41
C PRO A 124 3.89 0.51 14.50
N ILE A 125 2.94 1.27 13.94
CA ILE A 125 1.93 0.75 13.02
C ILE A 125 2.60 0.18 11.76
N LEU A 126 3.51 0.94 11.15
CA LEU A 126 4.27 0.47 9.99
C LEU A 126 5.16 -0.73 10.31
N LYS A 127 5.72 -0.85 11.52
CA LYS A 127 6.54 -2.00 11.94
C LYS A 127 5.74 -3.29 12.06
N VAL A 128 4.48 -3.23 12.47
CA VAL A 128 3.59 -4.42 12.48
C VAL A 128 3.42 -4.96 11.06
N TYR A 129 3.24 -4.07 10.09
CA TYR A 129 3.16 -4.44 8.66
C TYR A 129 4.51 -4.78 8.05
N LYS A 130 5.63 -4.33 8.64
CA LYS A 130 7.00 -4.70 8.22
C LYS A 130 7.53 -6.00 8.83
N LYS A 131 6.89 -6.63 9.82
CA LYS A 131 7.33 -7.95 10.32
C LYS A 131 7.41 -9.06 9.24
N PRO A 132 6.56 -9.10 8.20
CA PRO A 132 6.80 -9.98 7.05
C PRO A 132 8.00 -9.59 6.16
N PHE A 133 8.68 -8.45 6.42
CA PHE A 133 9.80 -7.89 5.64
C PHE A 133 11.17 -8.04 6.34
N SER A 134 11.25 -8.70 7.49
CA SER A 134 12.52 -8.98 8.17
C SER A 134 12.66 -10.48 8.40
N SER A 135 13.18 -11.18 7.39
CA SER A 135 13.82 -12.49 7.54
C SER A 135 15.32 -12.31 7.67
#